data_AF-A0A6I3DM82-F1
#
_entry.id   AF-A0A6I3DM82-F1
#
_cell.length_a   1.000
_cell.length_b   1.000
_cell.length_c   1.000
_cell.angle_alpha   90.00
_cell.angle_beta   90.00
_cell.angle_gamma   90.00
#
_symmetry.space_group_name_H-M   'P 1'
#
loop_
_entity.id
_entity.type
_entity.pdbx_description
1 polymer ?
#
loop_
_entity_poly.entity_id
_entity_poly.type
_entity_poly.pdbx_seq_one_letter_code
_entity_poly.pdbx_strand_id
1 'polypeptide(L)' 'MHLEIDRTDIRNHRIVDSQPRALQSGDVLLSIQSLALTSNNISYAHSGDFLDYWGFFPTEEGWGRLPAMGYGVVTESL' A
#
# COMPACT_ATOMS: atom_id res chain seq x y z
N MET A 1 -5.00 5.30 -6.80
CA MET A 1 -5.78 4.21 -6.18
C MET A 1 -4.86 3.32 -5.36
N HIS A 2 -5.34 2.74 -4.27
CA HIS A 2 -4.61 1.75 -3.47
C HIS A 2 -5.59 0.77 -2.79
N LEU A 3 -5.11 -0.41 -2.40
CA LEU A 3 -5.88 -1.45 -1.71
C LEU A 3 -5.74 -1.29 -0.19
N GLU A 4 -6.87 -1.35 0.50
CA GLU A 4 -6.94 -1.45 1.96
C GLU A 4 -7.71 -2.70 2.36
N ILE A 5 -7.26 -3.33 3.43
CA ILE A 5 -7.92 -4.51 4.03
C ILE A 5 -8.34 -4.18 5.46
N ASP A 6 -9.43 -4.79 5.90
CA ASP A 6 -9.79 -4.82 7.31
C ASP A 6 -8.77 -5.67 8.05
N ARG A 7 -8.20 -5.12 9.13
CA ARG A 7 -7.15 -5.77 9.91
C ARG A 7 -7.63 -6.99 10.69
N THR A 8 -8.95 -7.11 10.89
CA THR A 8 -9.59 -8.21 11.63
C THR A 8 -10.23 -9.26 10.72
N ASP A 9 -10.60 -8.89 9.48
CA ASP A 9 -11.06 -9.82 8.44
C ASP A 9 -10.51 -9.43 7.06
N ILE A 10 -9.39 -10.06 6.67
CA ILE A 10 -8.68 -9.77 5.41
C ILE A 10 -9.52 -10.02 4.14
N ARG A 11 -10.69 -10.66 4.24
CA ARG A 11 -11.62 -10.82 3.12
C ARG A 11 -12.39 -9.53 2.83
N ASN A 12 -12.60 -8.70 3.86
CA ASN A 12 -13.17 -7.38 3.73
C ASN A 12 -12.07 -6.41 3.24
N HIS A 13 -12.30 -5.80 2.08
CA HIS A 13 -11.32 -4.96 1.42
C HIS A 13 -12.00 -3.83 0.64
N ARG A 14 -11.25 -2.75 0.42
CA ARG A 14 -11.69 -1.60 -0.38
C ARG A 14 -10.58 -1.09 -1.28
N ILE A 15 -10.96 -0.57 -2.43
CA ILE A 15 -10.09 0.20 -3.30
C ILE A 15 -10.38 1.67 -3.03
N VAL A 16 -9.35 2.41 -2.61
CA VAL A 16 -9.46 3.83 -2.29
C VAL A 16 -8.78 4.64 -3.38
N ASP A 17 -9.51 5.57 -3.96
CA ASP A 17 -8.94 6.52 -4.90
C ASP A 17 -8.07 7.55 -4.17
N SER A 18 -6.93 7.85 -4.78
CA SER A 18 -5.93 8.75 -4.22
C SER A 18 -5.32 9.57 -5.33
N GLN A 19 -5.23 10.88 -5.11
CA GLN A 19 -4.55 11.78 -6.02
C GLN A 19 -3.06 11.86 -5.65
N PRO A 20 -2.15 11.87 -6.64
CA PRO A 20 -0.74 12.16 -6.40
C PRO A 20 -0.60 13.53 -5.73
N ARG A 21 0.40 13.66 -4.86
CA ARG A 21 0.81 14.97 -4.35
C ARG A 21 1.63 15.68 -5.43
N ALA A 22 1.63 17.02 -5.41
CA ALA A 22 2.52 17.80 -6.24
C ALA A 22 3.98 17.47 -5.90
N LEU A 23 4.80 17.24 -6.94
CA LEU A 23 6.22 16.95 -6.78
C LEU A 23 6.98 18.16 -6.25
N GLN A 24 7.93 17.92 -5.35
CA GLN A 24 8.92 18.89 -4.91
C GLN A 24 10.28 18.57 -5.54
N SER A 25 11.22 19.51 -5.45
CA SER A 25 12.57 19.26 -5.98
C SER A 25 13.24 18.13 -5.21
N GLY A 26 13.76 17.15 -5.93
CA GLY A 26 14.28 15.87 -5.42
C GLY A 26 13.28 14.71 -5.47
N ASP A 27 12.01 14.95 -5.81
CA ASP A 27 10.99 13.90 -5.85
C ASP A 27 10.89 13.22 -7.23
N VAL A 28 10.41 11.98 -7.22
CA VAL A 28 9.99 11.25 -8.42
C VAL A 28 8.56 10.73 -8.24
N LEU A 29 7.76 10.78 -9.31
CA LEU A 29 6.45 10.13 -9.36
C LEU A 29 6.59 8.76 -10.01
N LEU A 30 6.18 7.71 -9.28
CA LEU A 30 6.12 6.35 -9.79
C LEU A 30 4.67 5.96 -10.12
N SER A 31 4.47 5.47 -11.34
CA SER A 31 3.25 4.79 -11.74
C SER A 31 3.42 3.28 -11.53
N ILE A 32 2.66 2.72 -10.58
CA ILE A 32 2.64 1.28 -10.30
C ILE A 32 1.98 0.57 -11.49
N GLN A 33 2.71 -0.34 -12.14
CA GLN A 33 2.24 -1.09 -13.30
C GLN A 33 1.57 -2.40 -12.89
N SER A 34 2.17 -3.09 -11.93
CA SER A 34 1.66 -4.35 -11.41
C SER A 34 2.18 -4.59 -10.00
N LEU A 35 1.41 -5.36 -9.23
CA LEU A 35 1.78 -5.86 -7.91
C LEU A 35 1.35 -7.32 -7.79
N ALA A 36 2.04 -8.06 -6.95
CA ALA A 36 1.72 -9.46 -6.66
C ALA A 36 1.10 -9.60 -5.27
N LEU A 37 -0.05 -10.28 -5.22
CA LEU A 37 -0.60 -10.84 -3.99
C LEU A 37 -0.32 -12.33 -3.97
N THR A 38 0.27 -12.80 -2.87
CA THR A 38 0.69 -14.18 -2.67
C THR A 38 0.31 -14.63 -1.26
N SER A 39 0.52 -15.90 -0.93
CA SER A 39 0.30 -16.40 0.43
C SER A 39 1.15 -15.67 1.48
N ASN A 40 2.28 -15.07 1.11
CA ASN A 40 3.12 -14.30 2.04
C ASN A 40 2.39 -13.05 2.58
N ASN A 41 1.50 -12.46 1.78
CA ASN A 41 0.71 -11.30 2.21
C ASN A 41 -0.27 -11.65 3.35
N ILE A 42 -0.68 -12.91 3.49
CA ILE A 42 -1.49 -13.37 4.64
C ILE A 42 -0.67 -13.26 5.93
N SER A 43 0.61 -13.68 5.90
CA SER A 43 1.53 -13.54 7.02
C SER A 43 1.76 -12.08 7.39
N TYR A 44 1.84 -11.20 6.39
CA TYR A 44 1.97 -9.75 6.64
C TYR A 44 0.74 -9.17 7.32
N ALA A 45 -0.46 -9.57 6.89
CA ALA A 45 -1.68 -9.12 7.53
C ALA A 45 -1.79 -9.62 8.98
N HIS A 46 -1.49 -10.90 9.22
CA HIS A 46 -1.57 -11.48 10.56
C HIS A 46 -0.53 -10.88 11.53
N SER A 47 0.69 -10.61 11.05
CA SER A 47 1.79 -10.08 11.87
C SER A 47 1.89 -8.55 11.85
N GLY A 48 0.91 -7.86 11.24
CA GLY A 48 1.04 -6.45 10.90
C GLY A 48 1.21 -5.54 12.12
N ASP A 49 0.57 -5.88 13.25
CA ASP A 49 0.75 -5.16 14.52
C ASP A 49 2.08 -5.46 15.21
N PHE A 50 2.53 -6.71 15.16
CA PHE A 50 3.76 -7.13 15.81
C PHE A 50 5.01 -6.60 15.09
N LEU A 51 4.96 -6.51 13.76
CA LEU A 51 6.07 -6.07 12.91
C LEU A 51 5.92 -4.62 12.39
N ASP A 52 4.88 -3.91 12.84
CA ASP A 52 4.56 -2.54 12.44
C ASP A 52 4.41 -2.32 10.91
N TYR A 53 3.86 -3.33 10.21
CA TYR A 53 3.59 -3.19 8.78
C TYR A 53 2.51 -2.17 8.46
N TRP A 54 1.62 -1.90 9.42
CA TRP A 54 0.60 -0.84 9.29
C TRP A 54 1.22 0.56 9.34
N GLY A 55 2.39 0.72 9.97
CA GLY A 55 3.10 1.98 10.06
C GLY A 55 3.75 2.44 8.76
N PHE A 56 4.05 1.52 7.82
CA PHE A 56 4.67 1.89 6.53
C PHE A 56 3.79 2.81 5.68
N PHE A 57 2.48 2.55 5.69
CA PHE A 57 1.50 3.31 4.93
C PHE A 57 0.25 3.54 5.79
N PRO A 58 0.25 4.58 6.65
CA PRO A 58 -0.87 4.85 7.55
C PRO A 58 -2.19 5.10 6.81
N THR A 59 -3.30 4.69 7.43
CA THR A 59 -4.67 4.91 6.96
C THR A 59 -5.65 5.00 8.15
N GLU A 60 -6.95 5.00 7.87
CA GLU A 60 -8.04 5.00 8.85
C GLU A 60 -7.91 3.83 9.84
N GLU A 61 -8.32 4.07 11.09
CA GLU A 61 -8.32 3.05 12.14
C GLU A 61 -9.14 1.80 11.72
N GLY A 62 -8.65 0.61 12.08
CA GLY A 62 -9.23 -0.67 11.66
C GLY A 62 -8.86 -1.12 10.25
N TRP A 63 -8.40 -0.21 9.39
CA TRP A 63 -7.91 -0.51 8.04
C TRP A 63 -6.39 -0.62 8.00
N GLY A 64 -5.87 -1.39 7.04
CA GLY A 64 -4.45 -1.58 6.79
C GLY A 64 -4.12 -1.54 5.31
N ARG A 65 -3.04 -0.85 4.95
CA ARG A 65 -2.45 -0.89 3.61
C ARG A 65 -1.40 -1.98 3.55
N LEU A 66 -1.79 -3.11 2.97
CA LEU A 66 -0.96 -4.32 2.94
C LEU A 66 0.28 -4.10 2.05
N PRO A 67 1.51 -4.25 2.59
CA PRO A 67 2.71 -4.17 1.77
C PRO A 67 2.71 -5.28 0.71
N ALA A 68 3.11 -4.93 -0.51
CA ALA A 68 3.22 -5.85 -1.62
C ALA A 68 4.42 -5.50 -2.49
N MET A 69 4.92 -6.49 -3.21
CA MET A 69 6.00 -6.34 -4.16
C MET A 69 5.41 -6.14 -5.56
N GLY A 70 6.03 -5.27 -6.34
CA GLY A 70 5.53 -4.92 -7.67
C GLY A 70 6.55 -4.16 -8.50
N TYR A 71 6.13 -3.75 -9.68
CA TYR A 71 6.91 -2.94 -10.61
C TYR A 71 6.30 -1.53 -10.74
N GLY A 72 7.15 -0.52 -10.65
CA GLY A 72 6.81 0.88 -10.88
C GLY A 72 7.68 1.48 -11.98
N VAL A 73 7.12 2.41 -12.73
CA VAL A 73 7.83 3.21 -13.74
C VAL A 73 7.85 4.66 -13.28
N VAL A 74 9.03 5.30 -13.31
CA VAL A 74 9.13 6.74 -13.08
C VAL A 74 8.49 7.46 -14.27
N THR A 75 7.46 8.24 -14.00
CA THR A 75 6.73 9.01 -15.03
C THR A 75 7.05 10.49 -15.02
N GLU A 76 7.55 11.00 -13.89
CA GLU A 76 7.91 12.41 -13.71
C GLU A 76 8.97 12.55 -12.61
N SER A 77 9.80 13.59 -12.68
CA SER A 77 10.84 13.94 -11.70
C SER A 77 11.04 15.45 -11.63
N LEU A 78 11.32 16.00 -10.45
CA LEU A 78 11.61 17.42 -10.23
C LEU A 78 12.83 17.61 -9.32
#